data_AF-A0A2S5P5B2-F1
#
_entry.id   AF-A0A2S5P5B2-F1
#
_cell.length_a   1.000
_cell.length_b   1.000
_cell.length_c   1.000
_cell.angle_alpha   90.00
_cell.angle_beta   90.00
_cell.angle_gamma   90.00
#
_symmetry.space_group_name_H-M   'P 1'
#
loop_
_entity.id
_entity.type
_entity.pdbx_description
1 polymer ?
#
loop_
_entity_poly.entity_id
_entity_poly.type
_entity_poly.pdbx_seq_one_letter_code
_entity_poly.pdbx_strand_id
1 'polypeptide(L)' 'MAADIINLNRARKDKARAEKTAKAAENRVKFGRSKAEKTKIMADKERRQRELEGARRAIGPDHPDCDLDPGTVS' A
#
# COMPACT_ATOMS: atom_id res chain seq x y z
N MET A 1 -19.84 20.98 -47.30
CA MET A 1 -18.81 20.53 -46.34
C MET A 1 -19.32 20.83 -44.94
N ALA A 2 -19.58 19.81 -44.13
CA ALA A 2 -20.13 19.98 -42.79
C ALA A 2 -18.99 20.31 -41.82
N ALA A 3 -19.15 21.37 -41.03
CA ALA A 3 -18.24 21.68 -39.94
C ALA A 3 -18.56 20.72 -38.77
N ASP A 4 -17.62 19.86 -38.42
CA ASP A 4 -17.75 18.97 -37.27
C ASP A 4 -17.81 19.80 -35.98
N ILE A 5 -18.99 19.85 -35.37
CA ILE A 5 -19.22 20.52 -34.09
C ILE A 5 -18.60 19.63 -32.99
N ILE A 6 -17.32 19.88 -32.69
CA ILE A 6 -16.59 19.13 -31.68
C ILE A 6 -16.92 19.64 -30.28
N ASN A 7 -17.34 18.74 -29.39
CA ASN A 7 -17.58 19.09 -27.99
C ASN A 7 -16.25 19.23 -27.23
N LEU A 8 -15.84 20.48 -27.00
CA LEU A 8 -14.60 20.83 -26.30
C LEU A 8 -14.54 20.30 -24.86
N ASN A 9 -15.69 20.09 -24.20
CA ASN A 9 -15.70 19.51 -22.85
C ASN A 9 -15.30 18.03 -22.86
N ARG A 10 -15.69 17.29 -23.91
CA ARG A 10 -15.27 15.89 -24.08
C ARG A 10 -13.77 15.82 -24.35
N ALA A 11 -13.27 16.66 -25.25
CA ALA A 11 -11.84 16.77 -25.53
C ALA A 11 -11.00 17.12 -24.28
N ARG A 12 -11.48 18.07 -23.45
CA ARG A 12 -10.84 18.41 -22.16
C ARG A 12 -10.86 17.23 -21.18
N LYS A 13 -11.98 16.51 -21.07
CA LYS A 13 -12.09 15.32 -20.21
C LYS A 13 -11.14 14.21 -20.65
N ASP A 14 -11.01 13.99 -21.95
CA ASP A 14 -10.15 12.94 -22.48
C ASP A 14 -8.67 13.27 -22.26
N LYS A 15 -8.27 14.54 -22.44
CA LYS A 15 -6.93 15.02 -22.02
C LYS A 15 -6.68 14.81 -20.52
N ALA A 16 -7.63 15.19 -19.67
CA ALA A 16 -7.51 15.02 -18.22
C ALA A 16 -7.42 13.53 -17.80
N ARG A 17 -8.10 12.62 -18.52
CA ARG A 17 -7.97 11.18 -18.31
C ARG A 17 -6.57 10.68 -18.69
N ALA A 18 -6.05 11.11 -19.84
CA ALA A 18 -4.71 10.74 -20.31
C ALA A 18 -3.60 11.24 -19.36
N GLU A 19 -3.72 12.45 -18.83
CA GLU A 19 -2.77 12.98 -17.84
C GLU A 19 -2.80 12.17 -16.53
N LYS A 20 -3.99 11.75 -16.08
CA LYS A 20 -4.12 10.90 -14.89
C LYS A 20 -3.49 9.53 -15.08
N THR A 21 -3.65 8.90 -16.26
CA THR A 21 -3.03 7.61 -16.54
C THR A 21 -1.51 7.72 -16.63
N ALA A 22 -0.98 8.78 -17.25
CA ALA A 22 0.46 9.05 -17.29
C ALA A 22 1.05 9.25 -15.88
N LYS A 23 0.42 10.09 -15.04
CA LYS A 23 0.83 10.27 -13.64
C LYS A 23 0.77 8.96 -12.84
N ALA A 24 -0.23 8.12 -13.10
CA ALA A 24 -0.32 6.81 -12.46
C ALA A 24 0.81 5.88 -12.89
N ALA A 25 1.20 5.89 -14.17
CA ALA A 25 2.34 5.14 -14.67
C ALA A 25 3.67 5.64 -14.07
N GLU A 26 3.88 6.96 -14.03
CA GLU A 26 5.04 7.56 -13.35
C GLU A 26 5.11 7.17 -11.88
N ASN A 27 3.98 7.21 -11.17
CA ASN A 27 3.94 6.82 -9.76
C ASN A 27 4.23 5.31 -9.56
N ARG A 28 3.86 4.43 -10.50
CA ARG A 28 4.25 3.01 -10.47
C ARG A 28 5.76 2.86 -10.59
N VAL A 29 6.39 3.60 -11.49
CA VAL A 29 7.85 3.57 -11.69
C VAL A 29 8.57 4.19 -10.48
N LYS A 30 8.15 5.38 -10.05
CA LYS A 30 8.80 6.16 -8.97
C LYS A 30 8.68 5.48 -7.61
N PHE A 31 7.51 4.93 -7.28
CA PHE A 31 7.27 4.37 -5.94
C PHE A 31 7.32 2.84 -5.91
N GLY A 32 7.46 2.18 -7.06
CA GLY A 32 7.61 0.73 -7.20
C GLY A 32 6.42 -0.12 -6.71
N ARG A 33 5.47 0.49 -6.00
CA ARG A 33 4.30 -0.17 -5.40
C ARG A 33 3.03 0.62 -5.70
N SER A 34 2.08 -0.03 -6.34
CA SER A 34 0.76 0.56 -6.60
C SER A 34 -0.04 0.72 -5.29
N LYS A 35 -1.06 1.58 -5.28
CA LYS A 35 -1.96 1.72 -4.13
C LYS A 35 -2.61 0.39 -3.75
N ALA A 36 -2.97 -0.43 -4.74
CA ALA A 36 -3.55 -1.75 -4.53
C ALA A 36 -2.58 -2.76 -3.90
N GLU A 37 -1.30 -2.72 -4.27
CA GLU A 37 -0.26 -3.54 -3.62
C GLU A 37 -0.02 -3.09 -2.18
N LYS A 38 0.02 -1.78 -1.92
CA LYS A 38 0.13 -1.25 -0.55
C LYS A 38 -1.01 -1.74 0.33
N THR A 39 -2.25 -1.69 -0.14
CA THR A 39 -3.40 -2.18 0.65
C THR A 39 -3.33 -3.68 0.91
N LYS A 40 -2.90 -4.49 -0.08
CA LYS A 40 -2.71 -5.93 0.12
C LYS A 40 -1.63 -6.22 1.17
N ILE A 41 -0.49 -5.55 1.08
CA ILE A 41 0.61 -5.71 2.05
C ILE A 41 0.17 -5.29 3.45
N MET A 42 -0.59 -4.20 3.59
CA MET A 42 -1.12 -3.77 4.89
C MET A 42 -2.07 -4.82 5.47
N ALA A 43 -3.01 -5.34 4.68
CA ALA A 43 -3.92 -6.39 5.11
C ALA A 43 -3.18 -7.68 5.52
N ASP A 44 -2.16 -8.09 4.75
CA ASP A 44 -1.32 -9.24 5.09
C ASP A 44 -0.51 -9.01 6.37
N LYS A 45 -0.01 -7.78 6.59
CA LYS A 45 0.68 -7.40 7.83
C LYS A 45 -0.25 -7.45 9.03
N GLU A 46 -1.45 -6.89 8.93
CA GLU A 46 -2.45 -6.91 10.00
C GLU A 46 -2.90 -8.34 10.32
N ARG A 47 -3.04 -9.20 9.31
CA ARG A 47 -3.32 -10.63 9.53
C ARG A 47 -2.18 -11.29 10.32
N ARG A 48 -0.94 -11.10 9.87
CA ARG A 48 0.24 -11.64 10.56
C ARG A 48 0.39 -11.09 11.97
N GLN A 49 0.13 -9.81 12.19
CA GLN A 49 0.16 -9.21 13.52
C GLN A 49 -0.89 -9.85 14.43
N ARG A 50 -2.13 -10.02 13.96
CA ARG A 50 -3.17 -10.72 14.73
C ARG A 50 -2.82 -12.19 15.02
N GLU A 51 -2.25 -12.89 14.06
CA GLU A 51 -1.76 -14.26 14.26
C GLU A 51 -0.64 -14.29 15.33
N LEU A 52 0.32 -13.37 15.26
CA LEU A 52 1.39 -13.25 16.23
C LEU A 52 0.87 -12.84 17.61
N GLU A 53 -0.09 -11.93 17.69
CA GLU A 53 -0.73 -11.50 18.94
C GLU A 53 -1.52 -12.64 19.58
N GLY A 54 -2.27 -13.42 18.80
CA GLY A 54 -2.97 -14.61 19.30
C GLY A 54 -2.03 -15.75 19.70
N ALA A 55 -0.89 -15.88 19.01
CA ALA A 55 0.17 -16.83 19.35
C ALA A 55 1.10 -16.34 20.48
N ARG A 56 1.04 -15.04 20.81
CA ARG A 56 1.83 -14.45 21.89
C ARG A 56 1.27 -14.96 23.21
N ARG A 57 1.90 -16.01 23.72
CA ARG A 57 1.78 -16.34 25.14
C ARG A 57 2.27 -15.11 25.88
N ALA A 58 1.42 -14.54 26.73
CA ALA A 58 1.87 -13.57 27.70
C ALA A 58 2.95 -14.28 28.51
N ILE A 59 4.22 -14.03 28.17
CA ILE A 59 5.32 -14.11 29.11
C ILE A 59 4.85 -13.18 30.22
N GLY A 60 4.24 -13.77 31.25
CA GLY A 60 3.85 -13.04 32.45
C GLY A 60 5.10 -12.41 33.05
N PRO A 61 4.96 -11.39 33.90
CA PRO A 61 6.11 -10.75 34.55
C PRO A 61 7.00 -11.73 35.33
N ASP A 62 6.54 -12.97 35.55
CA ASP A 62 7.22 -14.05 36.28
C ASP A 62 7.93 -15.10 35.39
N HIS A 63 8.12 -14.85 34.08
CA HIS A 63 8.88 -15.76 33.22
C HIS A 63 10.40 -15.58 33.45
N PRO A 64 11.19 -16.65 33.61
CA PRO A 64 12.64 -16.56 33.93
C PRO A 64 13.50 -15.93 32.82
N ASP A 65 12.90 -15.54 31.69
CA ASP A 65 13.58 -14.99 30.52
C ASP A 65 13.17 -13.53 30.24
N CYS A 66 12.43 -12.87 31.16
CA CYS A 66 12.01 -11.47 31.00
C CYS A 66 13.17 -10.46 31.02
N ASP A 67 14.32 -10.86 31.59
CA ASP A 67 15.52 -10.01 31.73
C ASP A 67 16.54 -10.24 30.59
N LEU A 68 16.24 -11.11 29.63
CA LEU A 68 17.10 -11.33 28.47
C LEU A 68 16.73 -10.33 27.36
N ASP A 69 17.53 -9.27 27.24
CA ASP A 69 17.49 -8.37 26.10
C ASP A 69 17.62 -9.21 24.81
N PRO A 70 16.68 -9.10 23.84
CA PRO A 70 16.67 -9.92 22.63
C PRO A 70 17.85 -9.63 21.68
N GLY A 71 18.78 -8.74 22.06
CA GLY A 71 20.03 -8.43 21.37
C GLY A 71 21.26 -9.20 21.85
N THR A 72 21.13 -10.12 22.81
CA THR A 72 22.29 -10.77 23.46
C THR A 72 22.67 -12.13 22.87
N VAL A 73 21.93 -12.65 21.89
CA VAL A 73 22.28 -13.93 21.23
C VAL A 73 23.19 -13.64 20.04
N SER A 74 24.50 -13.86 20.26
CA SER A 74 25.51 -14.04 19.19
C SER A 74 25.44 -15.44 18.60
#